data_AF-A0A099WP31-F1
#
_entry.id   AF-A0A099WP31-F1
#
_cell.length_a   1.000
_cell.length_b   1.000
_cell.length_c   1.000
_cell.angle_alpha   90.00
_cell.angle_beta   90.00
_cell.angle_gamma   90.00
#
_symmetry.space_group_name_H-M   'P 1'
#
loop_
_entity.id
_entity.type
_entity.pdbx_description
1 polymer ?
#
loop_
_entity_poly.entity_id
_entity_poly.type
_entity_poly.pdbx_seq_one_letter_code
_entity_poly.pdbx_strand_id
1 'polypeptide(L)'
;MKKNPDATMSHILENASDKPIAKQTFLRIIEAYAIEVQETRKVDERVIQQMSAHMEKYPYKTQQEIADDFHLSVSYVGRLIRKHSLPYQRKRKKKGLLEARELALCLAKHTEWTHQEIAAHLQVSRETVMKYIKQYHLLYLPKNKKEKKKIYRDALHAFVVAHPDLSILKVAKHFGVSEATMKKRMEKHHIPYRKPRKNGYRFL
;
A
#
# COMPACT_ATOMS: atom_id res chain seq x y z
N MET A 1 -42.89 -26.79 -24.73
CA MET A 1 -41.99 -27.12 -23.59
C MET A 1 -41.61 -25.82 -22.87
N LYS A 2 -42.17 -25.57 -21.68
CA LYS A 2 -41.80 -24.41 -20.84
C LYS A 2 -40.44 -24.71 -20.21
N LYS A 3 -39.41 -23.93 -20.53
CA LYS A 3 -38.09 -24.08 -19.89
C LYS A 3 -38.23 -23.72 -18.40
N ASN A 4 -37.70 -24.59 -17.55
CA ASN A 4 -37.78 -24.47 -16.10
C ASN A 4 -36.98 -23.22 -15.63
N PRO A 5 -37.62 -22.21 -15.00
CA PRO A 5 -36.96 -20.96 -14.62
C PRO A 5 -35.79 -21.16 -13.64
N ASP A 6 -35.86 -22.18 -12.77
CA ASP A 6 -34.83 -22.48 -11.77
C ASP A 6 -33.47 -22.90 -12.36
N ALA A 7 -33.49 -23.58 -13.51
CA ALA A 7 -32.26 -23.97 -14.22
C ALA A 7 -31.59 -22.76 -14.92
N THR A 8 -32.33 -21.66 -15.07
CA THR A 8 -31.87 -20.47 -15.79
C THR A 8 -31.20 -19.48 -14.83
N MET A 9 -31.72 -19.35 -13.60
CA MET A 9 -31.23 -18.38 -12.62
C MET A 9 -29.86 -18.76 -12.04
N SER A 10 -29.63 -20.06 -11.82
CA SER A 10 -28.35 -20.64 -11.40
C SER A 10 -27.24 -20.37 -12.42
N HIS A 11 -27.51 -20.57 -13.72
CA HIS A 11 -26.55 -20.30 -14.80
C HIS A 11 -26.19 -18.82 -15.00
N ILE A 12 -27.14 -17.91 -14.70
CA ILE A 12 -26.93 -16.45 -14.78
C ILE A 12 -26.04 -15.96 -13.65
N LEU A 13 -26.23 -16.48 -12.43
CA LEU A 13 -25.41 -16.13 -11.27
C LEU A 13 -23.99 -16.70 -11.36
N GLU A 14 -23.83 -17.89 -11.96
CA GLU A 14 -22.52 -18.52 -12.19
C GLU A 14 -21.65 -17.77 -13.22
N ASN A 15 -22.27 -16.96 -14.10
CA ASN A 15 -21.60 -16.16 -15.13
C ASN A 15 -21.71 -14.64 -14.91
N ALA A 16 -22.16 -14.20 -13.73
CA ALA A 16 -22.25 -12.79 -13.40
C ALA A 16 -20.84 -12.19 -13.35
N SER A 17 -20.46 -11.46 -14.39
CA SER A 17 -19.20 -10.73 -14.47
C SER A 17 -19.15 -9.66 -13.36
N ASP A 18 -18.03 -9.54 -12.66
CA ASP A 18 -17.72 -8.43 -11.72
C ASP A 18 -17.71 -7.03 -12.39
N LYS A 19 -18.02 -6.95 -13.68
CA LYS A 19 -18.05 -5.70 -14.42
C LYS A 19 -19.37 -4.98 -14.20
N PRO A 20 -19.33 -3.67 -13.90
CA PRO A 20 -20.54 -2.89 -13.74
C PRO A 20 -21.36 -2.90 -15.03
N ILE A 21 -22.63 -3.31 -14.94
CA ILE A 21 -23.57 -3.27 -16.05
C ILE A 21 -24.19 -1.88 -16.19
N ALA A 22 -24.50 -1.49 -17.42
CA ALA A 22 -25.20 -0.24 -17.68
C ALA A 22 -26.62 -0.28 -17.07
N LYS A 23 -27.09 0.86 -16.54
CA LYS A 23 -28.41 1.00 -15.90
C LYS A 23 -29.55 0.48 -16.78
N GLN A 24 -29.48 0.74 -18.08
CA GLN A 24 -30.50 0.31 -19.05
C GLN A 24 -30.55 -1.21 -19.21
N THR A 25 -29.39 -1.87 -19.19
CA THR A 25 -29.30 -3.34 -19.21
C THR A 25 -29.88 -3.93 -17.92
N PHE A 26 -29.60 -3.32 -16.77
CA PHE A 26 -30.16 -3.75 -15.49
C PHE A 26 -31.70 -3.66 -15.47
N LEU A 27 -32.28 -2.56 -15.96
CA LEU A 27 -33.74 -2.41 -16.05
C LEU A 27 -34.38 -3.46 -16.98
N ARG A 28 -33.76 -3.76 -18.11
CA ARG A 28 -34.24 -4.83 -19.02
C ARG A 28 -34.22 -6.20 -18.37
N ILE A 29 -33.23 -6.49 -17.52
CA ILE A 29 -33.16 -7.76 -16.77
C ILE A 29 -34.28 -7.82 -15.74
N ILE A 30 -34.53 -6.73 -15.01
CA ILE A 30 -35.63 -6.65 -14.05
C ILE A 30 -36.98 -6.94 -14.73
N GLU A 31 -37.23 -6.30 -15.88
CA GLU A 31 -38.46 -6.50 -16.66
C GLU A 31 -38.57 -7.93 -17.21
N ALA A 32 -37.51 -8.45 -17.83
CA ALA A 32 -37.52 -9.77 -18.48
C ALA A 32 -37.74 -10.92 -17.48
N TYR A 33 -37.29 -10.75 -16.25
CA TYR A 33 -37.37 -11.77 -15.19
C TYR A 33 -38.39 -11.44 -14.10
N ALA A 34 -39.20 -10.38 -14.27
CA ALA A 34 -40.18 -9.92 -13.29
C ALA A 34 -39.62 -9.83 -11.86
N ILE A 35 -38.38 -9.32 -11.73
CA ILE A 35 -37.70 -9.23 -10.44
C ILE A 35 -38.32 -8.10 -9.63
N GLU A 36 -38.89 -8.40 -8.47
CA GLU A 36 -39.31 -7.37 -7.52
C GLU A 36 -38.08 -6.70 -6.91
N VAL A 37 -37.84 -5.46 -7.29
CA VAL A 37 -36.76 -4.65 -6.73
C VAL A 37 -37.34 -3.83 -5.58
N GLN A 38 -36.83 -4.02 -4.37
CA GLN A 38 -37.16 -3.13 -3.27
C GLN A 38 -36.62 -1.73 -3.61
N GLU A 39 -37.51 -0.76 -3.78
CA GLU A 39 -37.10 0.63 -3.95
C GLU A 39 -36.21 1.04 -2.78
N THR A 40 -35.09 1.69 -3.06
CA THR A 40 -34.26 2.30 -2.02
C THR A 40 -35.09 3.39 -1.35
N ARG A 41 -35.72 3.06 -0.22
CA ARG A 41 -36.46 4.04 0.59
C ARG A 41 -35.51 5.18 0.91
N LYS A 42 -35.78 6.38 0.38
CA LYS A 42 -35.10 7.60 0.81
C LYS A 42 -35.32 7.74 2.31
N VAL A 43 -34.23 7.96 3.04
CA VAL A 43 -34.32 8.26 4.47
C VAL A 43 -35.22 9.48 4.65
N ASP A 44 -36.25 9.30 5.47
CA ASP A 44 -37.27 10.31 5.75
C ASP A 44 -36.65 11.50 6.50
N GLU A 45 -37.22 12.69 6.32
CA GLU A 45 -36.76 13.94 6.93
C GLU A 45 -36.76 13.86 8.46
N ARG A 46 -37.67 13.07 9.04
CA ARG A 46 -37.71 12.76 10.47
C ARG A 46 -36.44 12.06 10.95
N VAL A 47 -35.89 11.14 10.18
CA VAL A 47 -34.65 10.43 10.52
C VAL A 47 -33.46 11.38 10.41
N ILE A 48 -33.47 12.31 9.44
CA ILE A 48 -32.43 13.33 9.30
C ILE A 48 -32.41 14.25 10.53
N GLN A 49 -33.57 14.67 11.03
CA GLN A 49 -33.68 15.46 12.27
C GLN A 49 -33.19 14.67 13.48
N GLN A 50 -33.55 13.40 13.60
CA GLN A 50 -33.06 12.52 14.66
C GLN A 50 -31.54 12.35 14.60
N MET A 51 -30.97 12.20 13.41
CA MET A 51 -29.52 12.15 13.21
C MET A 51 -28.86 13.47 13.64
N SER A 52 -29.45 14.62 13.29
CA SER A 52 -28.93 15.93 13.71
C SER A 52 -28.88 16.05 15.23
N ALA A 53 -30.01 15.78 15.90
CA ALA A 53 -30.10 15.82 17.37
C ALA A 53 -29.16 14.80 18.04
N HIS A 54 -28.99 13.62 17.43
CA HIS A 54 -28.05 12.61 17.92
C HIS A 54 -26.60 13.09 17.85
N MET A 55 -26.21 13.74 16.75
CA MET A 55 -24.87 14.31 16.58
C MET A 55 -24.60 15.48 17.54
N GLU A 56 -25.62 16.28 17.86
CA GLU A 56 -25.50 17.34 18.87
C GLU A 56 -25.37 16.77 20.27
N LYS A 57 -26.16 15.74 20.61
CA LYS A 57 -26.12 15.07 21.92
C LYS A 57 -24.83 14.28 22.13
N TYR A 58 -24.29 13.69 21.07
CA TYR A 58 -23.09 12.87 21.09
C TYR A 58 -22.05 13.39 20.08
N PRO A 59 -21.48 14.59 20.31
CA PRO A 59 -20.60 15.26 19.33
C PRO A 59 -19.32 14.48 19.03
N TYR A 60 -19.00 13.50 19.87
CA TYR A 60 -17.82 12.66 19.76
C TYR A 60 -18.06 11.32 19.05
N LYS A 61 -19.25 11.00 18.53
CA LYS A 61 -19.43 9.77 17.74
C LYS A 61 -18.79 9.87 16.35
N THR A 62 -18.27 8.75 15.86
CA THR A 62 -17.71 8.59 14.51
C THR A 62 -18.82 8.32 13.49
N GLN A 63 -18.54 8.49 12.19
CA GLN A 63 -19.50 8.14 11.13
C GLN A 63 -19.87 6.65 11.15
N GLN A 64 -18.97 5.79 11.64
CA GLN A 64 -19.24 4.36 11.82
C GLN A 64 -20.27 4.14 12.93
N GLU A 65 -20.02 4.68 14.12
CA GLU A 65 -20.94 4.54 15.25
C GLU A 65 -22.33 5.11 14.91
N ILE A 66 -22.38 6.26 14.23
CA ILE A 66 -23.64 6.85 13.77
C ILE A 66 -24.33 5.97 12.71
N ALA A 67 -23.56 5.35 11.82
CA ALA A 67 -24.11 4.40 10.85
C ALA A 67 -24.74 3.19 11.54
N ASP A 68 -24.07 2.67 12.57
CA ASP A 68 -24.54 1.52 13.34
C ASP A 68 -25.83 1.88 14.13
N ASP A 69 -25.88 3.05 14.77
CA ASP A 69 -27.05 3.53 15.53
C ASP A 69 -28.31 3.72 14.67
N PHE A 70 -28.14 4.09 13.40
CA PHE A 70 -29.24 4.37 12.47
C PHE A 70 -29.45 3.25 11.44
N HIS A 71 -28.70 2.14 11.55
CA HIS A 71 -28.70 1.02 10.61
C HIS A 71 -28.50 1.45 9.14
N LEU A 72 -27.61 2.42 8.92
CA LEU A 72 -27.26 2.95 7.61
C LEU A 72 -25.83 2.54 7.24
N SER A 73 -25.49 2.60 5.94
CA SER A 73 -24.08 2.48 5.55
C SER A 73 -23.32 3.76 5.88
N VAL A 74 -22.05 3.63 6.28
CA VAL A 74 -21.14 4.77 6.55
C VAL A 74 -21.08 5.74 5.38
N SER A 75 -20.99 5.20 4.16
CA SER A 75 -20.97 5.99 2.92
C SER A 75 -22.24 6.83 2.76
N TYR A 76 -23.40 6.26 3.14
CA TYR A 76 -24.67 6.95 3.04
C TYR A 76 -24.84 8.01 4.14
N VAL A 77 -24.42 7.72 5.38
CA VAL A 77 -24.31 8.72 6.46
C VAL A 77 -23.43 9.89 6.02
N GLY A 78 -22.25 9.62 5.46
CA GLY A 78 -21.35 10.65 4.94
C GLY A 78 -21.94 11.45 3.76
N ARG A 79 -22.88 10.88 3.00
CA ARG A 79 -23.66 11.61 2.00
C ARG A 79 -24.72 12.50 2.66
N LEU A 80 -25.46 11.98 3.64
CA LEU A 80 -26.50 12.73 4.37
C LEU A 80 -25.92 13.93 5.10
N ILE A 81 -24.79 13.75 5.80
CA ILE A 81 -24.07 14.85 6.48
C ILE A 81 -23.76 15.99 5.51
N ARG A 82 -23.24 15.68 4.32
CA ARG A 82 -22.88 16.69 3.31
C ARG A 82 -24.10 17.32 2.66
N LYS A 83 -25.11 16.51 2.34
CA LYS A 83 -26.30 16.96 1.63
C LYS A 83 -27.19 17.86 2.49
N HIS A 84 -27.30 17.55 3.78
CA HIS A 84 -28.17 18.25 4.73
C HIS A 84 -27.41 19.11 5.73
N SER A 85 -26.11 19.32 5.52
CA SER A 85 -25.24 20.13 6.38
C SER A 85 -25.36 19.80 7.88
N LEU A 86 -25.43 18.51 8.21
CA LEU A 86 -25.61 18.03 9.59
C LEU A 86 -24.41 18.45 10.45
N PRO A 87 -24.60 18.69 11.78
CA PRO A 87 -23.58 19.22 12.70
C PRO A 87 -22.51 18.18 13.09
N TYR A 88 -21.97 17.47 12.12
CA TYR A 88 -20.98 16.43 12.32
C TYR A 88 -19.57 17.01 12.46
N GLN A 89 -18.97 16.83 13.65
CA GLN A 89 -17.59 17.20 13.87
C GLN A 89 -16.64 16.12 13.35
N ARG A 90 -16.04 16.38 12.18
CA ARG A 90 -15.11 15.42 11.55
C ARG A 90 -13.88 15.20 12.42
N LYS A 91 -13.74 14.00 12.99
CA LYS A 91 -12.49 13.59 13.65
C LYS A 91 -11.36 13.49 12.61
N ARG A 92 -10.34 14.33 12.75
CA ARG A 92 -9.01 14.00 12.23
C ARG A 92 -8.43 12.97 13.21
N LYS A 93 -7.94 11.83 12.72
CA LYS A 93 -7.17 10.90 13.57
C LYS A 93 -6.10 11.73 14.28
N LYS A 94 -6.10 11.74 15.62
CA LYS A 94 -4.99 12.28 16.41
C LYS A 94 -3.77 11.51 15.92
N LYS A 95 -2.88 12.18 15.17
CA LYS A 95 -1.57 11.60 14.87
C LYS A 95 -0.95 11.35 16.24
N GLY A 96 -0.51 10.12 16.50
CA GLY A 96 0.30 9.84 17.69
C GLY A 96 1.40 10.89 17.71
N LEU A 97 1.32 11.79 18.68
CA LEU A 97 2.24 12.90 18.78
C LEU A 97 3.49 12.30 19.41
N LEU A 98 4.41 11.85 18.55
CA LEU A 98 5.74 11.51 19.03
C LEU A 98 6.35 12.80 19.57
N GLU A 99 6.49 12.93 20.88
CA GLU A 99 7.11 14.10 21.45
C GLU A 99 8.56 14.18 20.96
N ALA A 100 8.96 15.32 20.39
CA ALA A 100 10.31 15.49 19.82
C ALA A 100 11.40 15.19 20.86
N ARG A 101 11.10 15.44 22.13
CA ARG A 101 11.95 15.13 23.30
C ARG A 101 12.17 13.63 23.49
N GLU A 102 11.14 12.82 23.35
CA GLU A 102 11.25 11.35 23.51
C GLU A 102 12.10 10.76 22.40
N LEU A 103 11.90 11.23 21.17
CA LEU A 103 12.73 10.82 20.04
C LEU A 103 14.20 11.25 20.24
N ALA A 104 14.45 12.48 20.70
CA ALA A 104 15.81 12.95 20.98
C ALA A 104 16.51 12.12 22.08
N LEU A 105 15.80 11.79 23.16
CA LEU A 105 16.32 10.92 24.22
C LEU A 105 16.60 9.51 23.72
N CYS A 106 15.72 8.95 22.89
CA CYS A 106 15.90 7.63 22.29
C CYS A 106 17.14 7.61 21.36
N LEU A 107 17.29 8.63 20.51
CA LEU A 107 18.45 8.78 19.62
C LEU A 107 19.77 8.95 20.38
N ALA A 108 19.75 9.68 21.50
CA ALA A 108 20.93 9.87 22.34
C ALA A 108 21.34 8.60 23.09
N LYS A 109 20.36 7.80 23.56
CA LYS A 109 20.60 6.54 24.27
C LYS A 109 21.00 5.39 23.34
N HIS A 110 20.51 5.39 22.11
CA HIS A 110 20.66 4.28 21.18
C HIS A 110 21.22 4.76 19.84
N THR A 111 22.47 5.26 19.90
CA THR A 111 23.16 5.82 18.73
C THR A 111 23.34 4.80 17.59
N GLU A 112 23.32 3.52 17.93
CA GLU A 112 23.48 2.40 17.00
C GLU A 112 22.19 1.93 16.33
N TRP A 113 21.01 2.35 16.80
CA TRP A 113 19.75 1.85 16.28
C TRP A 113 19.41 2.41 14.89
N THR A 114 18.82 1.54 14.08
CA THR A 114 18.21 1.90 12.80
C THR A 114 16.90 2.67 13.03
N HIS A 115 16.47 3.45 12.03
CA HIS A 115 15.14 4.06 12.05
C HIS A 115 14.00 3.08 12.33
N GLN A 116 14.17 1.81 11.95
CA GLN A 116 13.15 0.77 12.10
C GLN A 116 13.08 0.23 13.53
N GLU A 117 14.23 0.07 14.19
CA GLU A 117 14.29 -0.30 15.62
C GLU A 117 13.75 0.82 16.51
N ILE A 118 14.13 2.07 16.22
CA ILE A 118 13.58 3.25 16.91
C ILE A 118 12.06 3.32 16.75
N ALA A 119 11.57 3.08 15.54
CA ALA A 119 10.14 3.08 15.23
C ALA A 119 9.38 1.99 16.01
N ALA A 120 9.93 0.78 16.08
CA ALA A 120 9.37 -0.31 16.86
C ALA A 120 9.32 0.02 18.36
N HIS A 121 10.41 0.57 18.91
CA HIS A 121 10.49 0.97 20.31
C HIS A 121 9.48 2.05 20.67
N LEU A 122 9.30 3.05 19.81
CA LEU A 122 8.40 4.19 20.03
C LEU A 122 6.98 3.93 19.51
N GLN A 123 6.68 2.70 19.04
CA GLN A 123 5.38 2.29 18.49
C GLN A 123 4.84 3.23 17.39
N VAL A 124 5.74 3.75 16.56
CA VAL A 124 5.42 4.64 15.43
C VAL A 124 5.89 4.03 14.12
N SER A 125 5.46 4.61 12.99
CA SER A 125 6.01 4.23 11.70
C SER A 125 7.45 4.72 11.53
N ARG A 126 8.24 3.99 10.75
CA ARG A 126 9.59 4.41 10.33
C ARG A 126 9.56 5.79 9.66
N GLU A 127 8.55 6.04 8.86
CA GLU A 127 8.34 7.31 8.14
C GLU A 127 8.10 8.46 9.12
N THR A 128 7.36 8.22 10.21
CA THR A 128 7.19 9.19 11.29
C THR A 128 8.54 9.55 11.91
N VAL A 129 9.36 8.56 12.25
CA VAL A 129 10.70 8.79 12.83
C VAL A 129 11.57 9.62 11.88
N MET A 130 11.67 9.22 10.62
CA MET A 130 12.44 9.95 9.60
C MET A 130 11.95 11.39 9.42
N LYS A 131 10.63 11.58 9.37
CA LYS A 131 10.01 12.91 9.27
C LYS A 131 10.40 13.78 10.46
N TYR A 132 10.31 13.24 11.67
CA TYR A 132 10.56 13.99 12.90
C TYR A 132 12.04 14.32 13.07
N ILE A 133 12.95 13.40 12.76
CA ILE A 133 14.40 13.69 12.71
C ILE A 133 14.68 14.89 11.80
N LYS A 134 14.09 14.91 10.60
CA LYS A 134 14.26 16.00 9.64
C LYS A 134 13.60 17.31 10.11
N GLN A 135 12.38 17.22 10.65
CA GLN A 135 11.59 18.37 11.07
C GLN A 135 12.20 19.09 12.29
N TYR A 136 12.79 18.33 13.21
CA TYR A 136 13.37 18.85 14.45
C TYR A 136 14.91 18.90 14.41
N HIS A 137 15.51 18.69 13.24
CA HIS A 137 16.97 18.72 13.05
C HIS A 137 17.75 17.86 14.06
N LEU A 138 17.23 16.68 14.39
CA LEU A 138 17.84 15.80 15.37
C LEU A 138 19.09 15.13 14.76
N LEU A 139 20.16 15.07 15.55
CA LEU A 139 21.37 14.36 15.16
C LEU A 139 21.11 12.84 15.15
N TYR A 140 21.31 12.23 13.99
CA TYR A 140 21.19 10.79 13.80
C TYR A 140 22.39 10.27 13.00
N LEU A 141 23.18 9.38 13.61
CA LEU A 141 24.39 8.79 13.04
C LEU A 141 24.19 7.27 12.85
N PRO A 142 23.60 6.81 11.73
CA PRO A 142 23.40 5.38 11.53
C PRO A 142 24.74 4.64 11.36
N LYS A 143 24.95 3.57 12.14
CA LYS A 143 26.23 2.83 12.24
C LYS A 143 26.69 2.13 10.96
N ASN A 144 25.89 2.07 9.89
CA ASN A 144 26.18 1.21 8.75
C ASN A 144 26.15 1.92 7.38
N LYS A 145 26.93 2.99 7.21
CA LYS A 145 27.50 3.22 5.86
C LYS A 145 28.65 2.23 5.68
N LYS A 146 28.35 1.01 5.24
CA LYS A 146 29.40 0.10 4.71
C LYS A 146 30.21 0.92 3.71
N GLU A 147 31.50 1.07 3.96
CA GLU A 147 32.38 1.77 3.03
C GLU A 147 32.18 1.17 1.64
N LYS A 148 31.81 2.02 0.68
CA LYS A 148 31.61 1.57 -0.69
C LYS A 148 32.99 1.18 -1.22
N LYS A 149 33.28 -0.12 -1.31
CA LYS A 149 34.48 -0.61 -1.99
C LYS A 149 34.58 0.05 -3.37
N LYS A 150 35.59 0.91 -3.56
CA LYS A 150 35.86 1.54 -4.85
C LYS A 150 36.44 0.46 -5.76
N ILE A 151 35.72 0.12 -6.83
CA ILE A 151 36.28 -0.65 -7.94
C ILE A 151 36.55 0.38 -9.02
N TYR A 152 37.81 0.51 -9.42
CA TYR A 152 38.19 1.38 -10.53
C TYR A 152 37.69 0.77 -11.84
N ARG A 153 37.10 1.60 -12.71
CA ARG A 153 36.54 1.18 -13.99
C ARG A 153 37.56 0.42 -14.82
N ASP A 154 38.78 0.95 -14.91
CA ASP A 154 39.82 0.42 -15.79
C ASP A 154 40.31 -0.94 -15.31
N ALA A 155 40.44 -1.12 -13.99
CA ALA A 155 40.75 -2.41 -13.38
C ALA A 155 39.65 -3.46 -13.64
N LEU A 156 38.37 -3.06 -13.56
CA LEU A 156 37.26 -3.95 -13.88
C LEU A 156 37.23 -4.31 -15.37
N HIS A 157 37.45 -3.33 -16.25
CA HIS A 157 37.47 -3.56 -17.70
C HIS A 157 38.63 -4.48 -18.10
N ALA A 158 39.85 -4.20 -17.63
CA ALA A 158 41.01 -5.04 -17.90
C ALA A 158 40.80 -6.48 -17.41
N PHE A 159 40.23 -6.66 -16.22
CA PHE A 159 39.96 -7.99 -15.67
C PHE A 159 38.91 -8.78 -16.48
N VAL A 160 37.84 -8.12 -16.92
CA VAL A 160 36.79 -8.77 -17.73
C VAL A 160 37.30 -9.13 -19.13
N VAL A 161 38.13 -8.27 -19.74
CA VAL A 161 38.74 -8.55 -21.04
C VAL A 161 39.77 -9.68 -20.94
N ALA A 162 40.57 -9.72 -19.87
CA ALA A 162 41.54 -10.80 -19.63
C ALA A 162 40.89 -12.15 -19.33
N HIS A 163 39.64 -12.15 -18.85
CA HIS A 163 38.94 -13.36 -18.42
C HIS A 163 37.50 -13.41 -18.94
N PRO A 164 37.29 -13.53 -20.27
CA PRO A 164 35.97 -13.43 -20.89
C PRO A 164 35.00 -14.55 -20.49
N ASP A 165 35.51 -15.69 -20.02
CA ASP A 165 34.71 -16.86 -19.64
C ASP A 165 34.25 -16.86 -18.17
N LEU A 166 34.68 -15.91 -17.35
CA LEU A 166 34.29 -15.86 -15.95
C LEU A 166 32.82 -15.46 -15.80
N SER A 167 32.12 -16.16 -14.90
CA SER A 167 30.77 -15.74 -14.49
C SER A 167 30.83 -14.44 -13.68
N ILE A 168 29.77 -13.61 -13.77
CA ILE A 168 29.65 -12.38 -12.98
C ILE A 168 29.86 -12.65 -11.48
N LEU A 169 29.39 -13.81 -10.99
CA LEU A 169 29.63 -14.24 -9.60
C LEU A 169 31.11 -14.39 -9.26
N LYS A 170 31.91 -14.98 -10.15
CA LYS A 170 33.38 -15.13 -9.94
C LYS A 170 34.08 -13.78 -10.01
N VAL A 171 33.68 -12.91 -10.94
CA VAL A 171 34.20 -11.54 -11.02
C VAL A 171 33.84 -10.76 -9.75
N ALA A 172 32.60 -10.86 -9.28
CA ALA A 172 32.15 -10.21 -8.04
C ALA A 172 32.92 -10.68 -6.80
N LYS A 173 33.21 -11.99 -6.71
CA LYS A 173 34.07 -12.56 -5.66
C LYS A 173 35.48 -11.98 -5.70
N HIS A 174 36.10 -11.88 -6.88
CA HIS A 174 37.44 -11.30 -7.03
C HIS A 174 37.51 -9.87 -6.50
N PHE A 175 36.51 -9.04 -6.81
CA PHE A 175 36.44 -7.66 -6.31
C PHE A 175 35.79 -7.53 -4.92
N GLY A 176 35.45 -8.64 -4.26
CA GLY A 176 34.86 -8.67 -2.93
C GLY A 176 33.55 -7.89 -2.79
N VAL A 177 32.69 -7.91 -3.82
CA VAL A 177 31.36 -7.27 -3.85
C VAL A 177 30.27 -8.29 -4.19
N SER A 178 29.00 -7.93 -3.98
CA SER A 178 27.89 -8.79 -4.40
C SER A 178 27.74 -8.84 -5.93
N GLU A 179 27.21 -9.94 -6.45
CA GLU A 179 26.91 -10.10 -7.87
C GLU A 179 26.00 -8.99 -8.41
N ALA A 180 24.97 -8.61 -7.65
CA ALA A 180 24.08 -7.51 -8.00
C ALA A 180 24.82 -6.16 -8.09
N THR A 181 25.79 -5.91 -7.21
CA THR A 181 26.63 -4.70 -7.27
C THR A 181 27.53 -4.73 -8.50
N MET A 182 28.10 -5.89 -8.81
CA MET A 182 28.97 -6.07 -9.97
C MET A 182 28.20 -5.85 -11.28
N LYS A 183 27.02 -6.47 -11.41
CA LYS A 183 26.14 -6.31 -12.57
C LYS A 183 25.78 -4.85 -12.81
N LYS A 184 25.34 -4.13 -11.76
CA LYS A 184 25.05 -2.69 -11.85
C LYS A 184 26.26 -1.86 -12.27
N ARG A 185 27.48 -2.23 -11.85
CA ARG A 185 28.71 -1.52 -12.24
C ARG A 185 29.09 -1.79 -13.68
N MET A 186 28.99 -3.02 -14.15
CA MET A 186 29.23 -3.37 -15.56
C MET A 186 28.24 -2.65 -16.48
N GLU A 187 26.96 -2.62 -16.11
CA GLU A 187 25.91 -1.87 -16.83
C GLU A 187 26.21 -0.36 -16.83
N LYS A 188 26.49 0.23 -15.66
CA LYS A 188 26.78 1.66 -15.53
C LYS A 188 27.99 2.12 -16.37
N HIS A 189 29.00 1.27 -16.50
CA HIS A 189 30.24 1.60 -17.20
C HIS A 189 30.32 1.02 -18.63
N HIS A 190 29.22 0.46 -19.14
CA HIS A 190 29.11 -0.16 -20.46
C HIS A 190 30.24 -1.17 -20.74
N ILE A 191 30.62 -1.96 -19.74
CA ILE A 191 31.67 -2.97 -19.89
C ILE A 191 31.10 -4.17 -20.64
N PRO A 192 31.64 -4.54 -21.81
CA PRO A 192 31.11 -5.65 -22.59
C PRO A 192 31.32 -6.96 -21.83
N TYR A 193 30.23 -7.60 -21.45
CA TYR A 193 30.25 -8.88 -20.75
C TYR A 193 29.50 -9.93 -21.56
N ARG A 194 30.21 -10.97 -22.02
CA ARG A 194 29.60 -12.12 -22.69
C ARG A 194 29.29 -13.17 -21.64
N LYS A 195 28.01 -13.54 -21.49
CA LYS A 195 27.66 -14.66 -20.60
C LYS A 195 28.36 -15.92 -21.10
N PRO A 196 29.10 -16.66 -20.24
CA PRO A 196 29.67 -17.94 -20.64
C PRO A 196 28.52 -18.86 -21.07
N ARG A 197 28.65 -19.47 -22.26
CA ARG A 197 27.67 -20.46 -22.74
C ARG A 197 27.61 -21.57 -21.69
N LYS A 198 26.41 -21.87 -21.19
CA LYS A 198 26.20 -23.13 -20.46
C LYS A 198 26.52 -24.23 -21.48
N ASN A 199 27.66 -24.91 -21.31
CA ASN A 199 27.94 -26.11 -22.10
C ASN A 199 26.75 -27.05 -21.87
N GLY A 200 25.96 -27.23 -22.92
CA GLY A 200 24.90 -28.22 -22.95
C GLY A 200 25.53 -29.57 -22.69
N TYR A 201 24.86 -30.37 -21.86
CA TYR A 201 25.10 -31.79 -21.74
C TYR A 201 25.21 -32.40 -23.15
N ARG A 202 26.41 -32.86 -23.52
CA ARG A 202 26.60 -33.79 -24.63
C ARG A 202 26.16 -35.15 -24.11
N PHE A 203 24.91 -35.53 -24.40
CA PHE A 203 24.55 -36.93 -24.50
C PHE A 203 24.94 -37.37 -25.90
N LEU A 204 26.02 -38.14 -26.00
CA LEU A 204 26.24 -39.21 -26.99
C LEU A 204 27.06 -40.29 -26.28
#